data_AF-A0AB72UFE8-F1
#
_entry.id   AF-A0AB72UFE8-F1
#
_cell.length_a   1.000
_cell.length_b   1.000
_cell.length_c   1.000
_cell.angle_alpha   90.00
_cell.angle_beta   90.00
_cell.angle_gamma   90.00
#
_symmetry.space_group_name_H-M   'P 1'
#
loop_
_entity.id
_entity.type
_entity.pdbx_description
1 polymer ?
#
loop_
_entity_poly.entity_id
_entity_poly.type
_entity_poly.pdbx_seq_one_letter_code
_entity_poly.pdbx_strand_id
1 'polypeptide(L)'
;MTSVLDEAPPPPLTMDSIEELRTHLWKVHRVTVEDGDPVLMIYTIHKVVLDEHRRLIDQHNRTLSGIIQAQAETFTNDVTAAIEDFKNEALTDAVRERLSAMQEAARLADTAQDRFRKMVKLISLLTALNLVAVVFTLGVLTVLTI
;
A
#
# COMPACT_ATOMS: atom_id res chain seq x y z
N MET A 1 33.55 11.82 -39.60
CA MET A 1 34.20 10.69 -38.87
C MET A 1 33.08 9.94 -38.18
N THR A 2 32.64 8.82 -38.75
CA THR A 2 31.63 7.93 -38.14
C THR A 2 32.31 7.13 -37.02
N SER A 3 31.70 7.14 -35.83
CA SER A 3 32.22 6.48 -34.63
C SER A 3 32.14 4.96 -34.79
N VAL A 4 33.18 4.23 -34.39
CA VAL A 4 33.19 2.75 -34.29
C VAL A 4 32.13 2.19 -33.31
N LEU A 5 31.42 3.06 -32.61
CA LEU A 5 30.32 2.74 -31.70
C LEU A 5 28.92 2.87 -32.36
N ASP A 6 28.83 3.41 -33.57
CA ASP A 6 27.56 3.55 -34.34
C ASP A 6 27.30 2.36 -35.28
N GLU A 7 28.24 1.42 -35.37
CA GLU A 7 28.10 0.23 -36.19
C GLU A 7 27.43 -0.86 -35.36
N ALA A 8 26.20 -1.23 -35.74
CA ALA A 8 25.50 -2.37 -35.14
C ALA A 8 26.45 -3.58 -35.18
N PRO A 9 26.62 -4.31 -34.06
CA PRO A 9 27.51 -5.46 -34.03
C PRO A 9 27.13 -6.40 -35.18
N PRO A 10 28.12 -6.91 -35.94
CA PRO A 10 27.83 -7.81 -37.03
C PRO A 10 26.92 -8.93 -36.53
N PRO A 11 25.87 -9.30 -37.30
CA PRO A 11 24.90 -10.28 -36.85
C PRO A 11 25.64 -11.53 -36.39
N PRO A 12 25.29 -12.09 -35.22
CA PRO A 12 26.02 -13.22 -34.68
C PRO A 12 25.98 -14.36 -35.69
N LEU A 13 27.17 -14.79 -36.14
CA LEU A 13 27.32 -15.99 -36.94
C LEU A 13 26.95 -17.18 -36.05
N THR A 14 25.67 -17.52 -36.07
CA THR A 14 25.11 -18.70 -35.42
C THR A 14 25.30 -19.85 -36.39
N MET A 15 26.46 -20.50 -36.30
CA MET A 15 26.71 -21.76 -37.00
C MET A 15 26.33 -22.87 -36.06
N ASP A 16 25.27 -23.58 -36.39
CA ASP A 16 24.70 -24.63 -35.55
C ASP A 16 25.31 -26.00 -35.88
N SER A 17 26.01 -26.14 -37.00
CA SER A 17 26.69 -27.38 -37.39
C SER A 17 28.19 -27.22 -37.70
N ILE A 18 28.93 -28.32 -37.50
CA ILE A 18 30.35 -28.41 -37.86
C ILE A 18 30.55 -28.27 -39.38
N GLU A 19 29.60 -28.75 -40.19
CA GLU A 19 29.66 -28.66 -41.65
C GLU A 19 29.51 -27.21 -42.14
N GLU A 20 28.67 -26.42 -41.48
CA GLU A 20 28.54 -24.99 -41.74
C GLU A 20 29.83 -24.24 -41.40
N LEU A 21 30.47 -24.57 -40.28
CA LEU A 21 31.77 -24.01 -39.93
C LEU A 21 32.82 -24.37 -40.98
N ARG A 22 32.90 -25.63 -41.40
CA ARG A 22 33.85 -26.09 -42.42
C ARG A 22 33.63 -25.37 -43.75
N THR A 23 32.38 -25.27 -44.17
CA THR A 23 31.98 -24.53 -45.38
C THR A 23 32.34 -23.05 -45.27
N HIS A 24 32.19 -22.45 -44.09
CA HIS A 24 32.54 -21.05 -43.85
C HIS A 24 34.05 -20.82 -43.88
N LEU A 25 34.83 -21.67 -43.22
CA LEU A 25 36.30 -21.62 -43.23
C LEU A 25 36.84 -21.78 -44.65
N TRP A 26 36.24 -22.66 -45.44
CA TRP A 26 36.55 -22.79 -46.87
C TRP A 26 36.22 -21.51 -47.64
N LYS A 27 35.01 -20.95 -47.46
CA LYS A 27 34.56 -19.76 -48.21
C LYS A 27 35.38 -18.51 -47.89
N VAL A 28 35.73 -18.30 -46.63
CA VAL A 28 36.40 -17.07 -46.16
C VAL A 28 37.92 -17.19 -46.24
N HIS A 29 38.48 -18.32 -45.81
CA HIS A 29 39.92 -18.49 -45.64
C HIS A 29 40.54 -19.44 -46.69
N ARG A 30 39.72 -20.11 -47.53
CA ARG A 30 40.16 -21.14 -48.49
C ARG A 30 40.94 -22.28 -47.85
N VAL A 31 40.63 -22.59 -46.59
CA VAL A 31 41.23 -23.70 -45.83
C VAL A 31 40.27 -24.87 -45.84
N THR A 32 40.74 -26.05 -46.30
CA THR A 32 40.06 -27.32 -46.09
C THR A 32 40.41 -27.86 -44.72
N VAL A 33 39.39 -28.14 -43.91
CA VAL A 33 39.56 -28.68 -42.56
C VAL A 33 39.01 -30.10 -42.54
N GLU A 34 39.87 -31.07 -42.22
CA GLU A 34 39.51 -32.49 -42.12
C GLU A 34 38.80 -32.79 -40.78
N ASP A 35 38.10 -33.93 -40.69
CA ASP A 35 37.33 -34.31 -39.50
C ASP A 35 38.17 -34.45 -38.22
N GLY A 36 39.47 -34.75 -38.35
CA GLY A 36 40.41 -34.87 -37.24
C GLY A 36 41.13 -33.57 -36.87
N ASP A 37 40.82 -32.45 -37.52
CA ASP A 37 41.56 -31.21 -37.32
C ASP A 37 41.30 -30.62 -35.92
N PRO A 38 42.36 -30.22 -35.19
CA PRO A 38 42.22 -29.63 -33.86
C PRO A 38 41.36 -28.35 -33.82
N VAL A 39 41.22 -27.62 -34.92
CA VAL A 39 40.32 -26.45 -35.00
C VAL A 39 38.86 -26.85 -34.77
N LEU A 40 38.42 -28.01 -35.30
CA LEU A 40 37.05 -28.50 -35.08
C LEU A 40 36.85 -29.01 -33.65
N MET A 41 37.90 -29.57 -33.03
CA MET A 41 37.87 -29.94 -31.61
C MET A 41 37.71 -28.71 -30.72
N ILE A 42 38.48 -27.64 -30.98
CA ILE A 42 38.39 -26.37 -30.23
C ILE A 42 37.00 -25.76 -30.39
N TYR A 43 36.44 -25.75 -31.61
CA TYR A 43 35.07 -25.28 -31.86
C TYR A 43 34.05 -26.08 -31.04
N THR A 44 34.14 -27.41 -31.05
CA THR A 44 33.22 -28.28 -30.31
C THR A 44 33.28 -28.02 -28.81
N ILE A 45 34.48 -27.87 -28.24
CA ILE A 45 34.68 -27.52 -26.83
C ILE A 45 34.05 -26.16 -26.52
N HIS A 46 34.31 -25.15 -27.33
CA HIS A 46 33.74 -23.80 -27.12
C HIS A 46 32.21 -23.81 -27.23
N LYS A 47 31.66 -24.58 -28.17
CA LYS A 47 30.21 -24.71 -28.33
C LYS A 47 29.57 -25.29 -27.07
N VAL A 48 30.13 -26.38 -26.54
CA VAL A 48 29.65 -27.00 -25.29
C VAL A 48 29.71 -26.02 -24.12
N VAL A 49 30.82 -25.28 -23.99
CA VAL A 49 30.96 -24.25 -22.94
C VAL A 49 29.94 -23.12 -23.10
N LEU A 50 29.70 -22.65 -24.32
CA LEU A 50 28.73 -21.60 -24.59
C LEU A 50 27.30 -22.05 -24.31
N ASP A 51 26.95 -23.29 -24.65
CA ASP A 51 25.63 -23.86 -24.36
C ASP A 51 25.42 -24.03 -22.85
N GLU A 52 26.44 -24.48 -22.12
CA GLU A 52 26.39 -24.55 -20.66
C GLU A 52 26.29 -23.15 -20.02
N HIS A 53 27.02 -22.17 -20.57
CA HIS A 53 26.94 -20.79 -20.12
C HIS A 53 25.55 -20.18 -20.34
N ARG A 54 24.93 -20.45 -21.49
CA ARG A 54 23.52 -20.07 -21.76
C ARG A 54 22.58 -20.71 -20.75
N ARG A 55 22.73 -22.01 -20.49
CA ARG A 55 21.94 -22.73 -19.48
C ARG A 55 22.07 -22.11 -18.09
N LEU A 56 23.29 -21.70 -17.72
CA LEU A 56 23.57 -21.05 -16.45
C LEU A 56 22.93 -19.66 -16.36
N ILE A 57 23.00 -18.85 -17.44
CA ILE A 57 22.31 -17.56 -17.53
C ILE A 57 20.80 -17.76 -17.37
N ASP A 58 20.20 -18.73 -18.06
CA ASP A 58 18.77 -18.99 -17.97
C ASP A 58 18.34 -19.44 -16.58
N GLN A 59 19.19 -20.19 -15.88
CA GLN A 59 18.96 -20.55 -14.49
C GLN A 59 19.09 -19.34 -13.56
N HIS A 60 20.08 -18.48 -13.79
CA HIS A 60 20.29 -17.27 -13.03
C HIS A 60 19.11 -16.30 -13.19
N ASN A 61 18.65 -16.07 -14.42
CA ASN A 61 17.49 -15.24 -14.71
C ASN A 61 16.23 -15.74 -14.02
N ARG A 62 15.95 -17.06 -14.08
CA ARG A 62 14.81 -17.66 -13.36
C ARG A 62 14.92 -17.46 -11.84
N THR A 63 16.13 -17.60 -11.30
CA THR A 63 16.37 -17.40 -9.87
C THR A 63 16.15 -15.96 -9.47
N LEU A 64 16.69 -14.99 -10.23
CA LEU A 64 16.49 -13.57 -9.99
C LEU A 64 15.01 -13.18 -10.06
N SER A 65 14.28 -13.66 -11.06
CA SER A 65 12.84 -13.40 -11.15
C SER A 65 12.09 -13.95 -9.94
N GLY A 66 12.42 -15.15 -9.48
CA GLY A 66 11.83 -15.72 -8.26
C GLY A 66 12.12 -14.91 -7.01
N ILE A 67 13.36 -14.45 -6.83
CA ILE A 67 13.76 -13.61 -5.70
C ILE A 67 13.01 -12.27 -5.73
N ILE A 68 12.95 -11.61 -6.89
CA ILE A 68 12.26 -10.32 -7.04
C ILE A 68 10.77 -10.47 -6.72
N GLN A 69 10.13 -11.54 -7.21
CA GLN A 69 8.73 -11.80 -6.93
C GLN A 69 8.50 -12.02 -5.43
N ALA A 70 9.29 -12.88 -4.79
CA ALA A 70 9.18 -13.14 -3.35
C ALA A 70 9.40 -11.87 -2.51
N GLN A 71 10.36 -11.03 -2.90
CA GLN A 71 10.63 -9.76 -2.22
C GLN A 71 9.49 -8.77 -2.41
N ALA A 72 8.90 -8.70 -3.62
CA ALA A 72 7.75 -7.85 -3.90
C ALA A 72 6.50 -8.28 -3.13
N GLU A 73 6.25 -9.59 -3.03
CA GLU A 73 5.16 -10.15 -2.23
C GLU A 73 5.35 -9.83 -0.73
N THR A 74 6.56 -10.05 -0.21
CA THR A 74 6.90 -9.72 1.19
C THR A 74 6.71 -8.23 1.47
N PHE A 75 7.25 -7.36 0.62
CA PHE A 75 7.09 -5.92 0.77
C PHE A 75 5.62 -5.49 0.74
N THR A 76 4.83 -6.07 -0.17
CA THR A 76 3.39 -5.76 -0.27
C THR A 76 2.65 -6.18 1.00
N ASN A 77 2.97 -7.35 1.55
CA ASN A 77 2.40 -7.83 2.80
C ASN A 77 2.78 -6.92 3.98
N ASP A 78 4.04 -6.53 4.08
CA ASP A 78 4.53 -5.65 5.14
C ASP A 78 3.84 -4.27 5.09
N VAL A 79 3.71 -3.68 3.89
CA VAL A 79 2.99 -2.41 3.70
C VAL A 79 1.51 -2.56 4.06
N THR A 80 0.88 -3.67 3.67
CA THR A 80 -0.53 -3.93 3.98
C THR A 80 -0.73 -4.06 5.49
N ALA A 81 0.15 -4.80 6.18
CA ALA A 81 0.13 -4.93 7.63
C ALA A 81 0.33 -3.57 8.32
N ALA A 82 1.30 -2.77 7.87
CA ALA A 82 1.54 -1.43 8.41
C ALA A 82 0.33 -0.49 8.21
N ILE A 83 -0.34 -0.56 7.06
CA ILE A 83 -1.58 0.20 6.79
C ILE A 83 -2.71 -0.27 7.72
N GLU A 84 -2.83 -1.58 7.94
CA GLU A 84 -3.84 -2.13 8.84
C GLU A 84 -3.60 -1.73 10.30
N ASP A 85 -2.35 -1.79 10.77
CA ASP A 85 -1.97 -1.32 12.09
C ASP A 85 -2.25 0.17 12.25
N PHE A 86 -1.87 0.98 11.25
CA PHE A 86 -2.17 2.41 11.25
C PHE A 86 -3.68 2.70 11.26
N LYS A 87 -4.48 1.95 10.49
CA LYS A 87 -5.95 2.05 10.49
C LYS A 87 -6.51 1.74 11.88
N ASN A 88 -6.03 0.69 12.53
CA ASN A 88 -6.50 0.27 13.84
C ASN A 88 -6.12 1.29 14.93
N GLU A 89 -4.90 1.83 14.88
CA GLU A 89 -4.43 2.86 15.81
C GLU A 89 -5.19 4.18 15.61
N ALA A 90 -5.33 4.63 14.36
CA ALA A 90 -6.09 5.84 14.02
C ALA A 90 -7.58 5.72 14.41
N LEU A 91 -8.21 4.56 14.20
CA LEU A 91 -9.58 4.32 14.65
C LEU A 91 -9.67 4.34 16.17
N THR A 92 -8.71 3.75 16.87
CA THR A 92 -8.70 3.71 18.34
C THR A 92 -8.56 5.12 18.91
N ASP A 93 -7.65 5.94 18.36
CA ASP A 93 -7.47 7.32 18.79
C ASP A 93 -8.68 8.20 18.46
N ALA A 94 -9.24 8.09 17.24
CA ALA A 94 -10.45 8.81 16.87
C ALA A 94 -11.65 8.41 17.74
N VAL A 95 -11.80 7.11 18.06
CA VAL A 95 -12.83 6.63 18.98
C VAL A 95 -12.60 7.16 20.39
N ARG A 96 -11.35 7.18 20.87
CA ARG A 96 -10.99 7.69 22.20
C ARG A 96 -11.29 9.18 22.35
N GLU A 97 -10.98 9.97 21.33
CA GLU A 97 -11.29 11.41 21.28
C GLU A 97 -12.80 11.67 21.24
N ARG A 98 -13.55 10.88 20.46
CA ARG A 98 -15.02 10.99 20.45
C ARG A 98 -15.64 10.56 21.77
N LEU A 99 -15.11 9.52 22.42
CA LEU A 99 -15.57 9.08 23.72
C LEU A 99 -15.31 10.13 24.80
N SER A 100 -14.14 10.77 24.80
CA SER A 100 -13.81 11.83 25.76
C SER A 100 -14.68 13.07 25.54
N ALA A 101 -14.88 13.50 24.29
CA ALA A 101 -15.79 14.59 23.96
C ALA A 101 -17.24 14.28 24.38
N MET A 102 -17.67 13.03 24.21
CA MET A 102 -19.02 12.59 24.59
C MET A 102 -19.18 12.47 26.12
N GLN A 103 -18.14 12.08 26.86
CA GLN A 103 -18.13 12.12 28.32
C GLN A 103 -18.16 13.56 28.86
N GLU A 104 -17.43 14.49 28.24
CA GLU A 104 -17.46 15.91 28.58
C GLU A 104 -18.85 16.50 28.33
N ALA A 105 -19.46 16.17 27.18
CA ALA A 105 -20.83 16.56 26.84
C ALA A 105 -21.86 15.97 27.81
N ALA A 106 -21.71 14.71 28.21
CA ALA A 106 -22.57 14.06 29.20
C ALA A 106 -22.46 14.75 30.56
N ARG A 107 -21.24 15.11 31.01
CA ARG A 107 -21.03 15.85 32.27
C ARG A 107 -21.67 17.23 32.25
N LEU A 108 -21.57 17.94 31.12
CA LEU A 108 -22.24 19.23 30.92
C LEU A 108 -23.76 19.09 30.91
N ALA A 109 -24.28 18.02 30.29
CA ALA A 109 -25.70 17.71 30.26
C ALA A 109 -26.26 17.39 31.66
N ASP A 110 -25.56 16.59 32.47
CA ASP A 110 -25.93 16.31 33.87
C ASP A 110 -25.99 17.61 34.70
N THR A 111 -24.98 18.46 34.54
CA THR A 111 -24.92 19.76 35.22
C THR A 111 -26.07 20.69 34.77
N ALA A 112 -26.42 20.67 33.48
CA ALA A 112 -27.54 21.42 32.94
C ALA A 112 -28.89 20.87 33.44
N GLN A 113 -29.06 19.55 33.52
CA GLN A 113 -30.27 18.89 34.01
C GLN A 113 -30.52 19.21 35.50
N ASP A 114 -29.48 19.28 36.31
CA ASP A 114 -29.59 19.68 37.72
C ASP A 114 -29.94 21.16 37.89
N ARG A 115 -29.39 22.04 37.04
CA ARG A 115 -29.80 23.46 36.99
C ARG A 115 -31.24 23.60 36.52
N PHE A 116 -31.66 22.83 35.52
CA PHE A 116 -33.05 22.80 35.05
C PHE A 116 -34.01 22.35 36.16
N ARG A 117 -33.69 21.28 36.90
CA ARG A 117 -34.50 20.84 38.05
C ARG A 117 -34.64 21.93 39.10
N LYS A 118 -33.59 22.68 39.39
CA LYS A 118 -33.63 23.83 40.33
C LYS A 118 -34.48 24.97 39.78
N MET A 119 -34.31 25.34 38.51
CA MET A 119 -35.11 26.38 37.85
C MET A 119 -36.60 26.02 37.83
N VAL A 120 -36.96 24.79 37.49
CA VAL A 120 -38.35 24.32 37.47
C VAL A 120 -38.97 24.40 38.86
N LYS A 121 -38.24 24.02 39.93
CA LYS A 121 -38.72 24.19 41.31
C LYS A 121 -38.97 25.66 41.66
N LEU A 122 -38.09 26.56 41.23
CA LEU A 122 -38.20 28.00 41.48
C LEU A 122 -39.39 28.61 40.73
N ILE A 123 -39.57 28.25 39.46
CA ILE A 123 -40.74 28.64 38.66
C ILE A 123 -42.02 28.11 39.30
N SER A 124 -42.06 26.84 39.70
CA SER A 124 -43.21 26.24 40.38
C SER A 124 -43.59 26.99 41.66
N LEU A 125 -42.61 27.41 42.46
CA LEU A 125 -42.84 28.21 43.66
C LEU A 125 -43.41 29.60 43.31
N LEU A 126 -42.84 30.26 42.29
CA LEU A 126 -43.26 31.58 41.85
C LEU A 126 -44.69 31.55 41.29
N THR A 127 -45.05 30.51 40.54
CA THR A 127 -46.40 30.30 40.02
C THR A 127 -47.40 30.07 41.15
N ALA A 128 -47.03 29.26 42.16
CA ALA A 128 -47.89 29.04 43.34
C ALA A 128 -48.11 30.35 44.13
N LEU A 129 -47.06 31.14 44.34
CA LEU A 129 -47.15 32.44 45.00
C LEU A 129 -48.05 33.42 44.22
N ASN A 130 -47.90 33.45 42.90
CA ASN A 130 -48.73 34.30 42.04
C ASN A 130 -50.21 33.89 42.09
N LEU A 131 -50.49 32.58 42.14
CA LEU A 131 -51.86 32.07 42.29
C LEU A 131 -52.50 32.50 43.62
N VAL A 132 -51.74 32.47 44.72
CA VAL A 132 -52.19 32.97 46.03
C VAL A 132 -52.46 34.48 45.97
N ALA A 133 -51.57 35.25 45.33
CA ALA A 133 -51.75 36.69 45.18
C ALA A 133 -53.02 37.03 44.38
N VAL A 134 -53.30 36.30 43.29
CA VAL A 134 -54.51 36.47 42.48
C VAL A 134 -55.78 36.13 43.27
N VAL A 135 -55.77 35.07 44.08
CA VAL A 135 -56.91 34.73 44.94
C VAL A 135 -57.14 35.82 45.99
N PHE A 136 -56.06 36.36 46.57
CA PHE A 136 -56.16 37.42 47.57
C PHE A 136 -56.70 38.72 46.99
N THR A 137 -56.22 39.13 45.80
CA THR A 137 -56.72 40.35 45.13
C THR A 137 -58.18 40.20 44.72
N LEU A 138 -58.58 39.04 44.18
CA LEU A 138 -59.99 38.75 43.89
C LEU A 138 -60.85 38.79 45.16
N GLY A 139 -60.39 38.18 46.25
CA GLY A 139 -61.07 38.18 47.54
C GLY A 139 -61.29 39.59 48.10
N VAL A 140 -60.24 40.42 48.11
CA VAL A 140 -60.32 41.82 48.54
C VAL A 140 -61.28 42.60 47.64
N LEU A 141 -61.20 42.43 46.32
CA LEU A 141 -62.10 43.10 45.38
C LEU A 141 -63.57 42.72 45.64
N THR A 142 -63.88 41.44 45.88
CA THR A 142 -65.24 40.99 46.24
C THR A 142 -65.72 41.57 47.56
N VAL A 143 -64.87 41.69 48.59
CA VAL A 143 -65.24 42.30 49.87
C VAL A 143 -65.48 43.80 49.74
N LEU A 144 -64.78 44.48 48.85
CA LEU A 144 -64.92 45.93 48.62
C LEU A 144 -66.11 46.27 47.70
N THR A 145 -66.65 45.30 46.98
CA THR A 145 -67.76 45.47 46.02
C THR A 145 -69.12 44.99 46.55
N ILE A 146 -69.15 44.30 47.70
CA ILE A 146 -70.35 43.91 48.46
C ILE A 146 -70.55 44.90 49.60
#